data_AF-A0A971I812-F1
#
_entry.id   AF-A0A971I812-F1
#
_cell.length_a   1.000
_cell.length_b   1.000
_cell.length_c   1.000
_cell.angle_alpha   90.00
_cell.angle_beta   90.00
_cell.angle_gamma   90.00
#
_symmetry.space_group_name_H-M   'P 1'
#
loop_
_entity.id
_entity.type
_entity.pdbx_description
1 polymer ?
#
loop_
_entity_poly.entity_id
_entity_poly.type
_entity_poly.pdbx_seq_one_letter_code
_entity_poly.pdbx_strand_id
1 'polypeptide(L)'
;MAYFGDIGVYISEHITELILTGLIMPFIYDILKEALKTIVYRIKEKVKTMQSGRIHKSVPYIEFKTRNGEIRVIIPPDLPQENFEKFMDEVRNAIKSIKLNPEIKYENYIIERHENTLKVKVKTIFQDGQE
;
A
#
# COMPACT_ATOMS: atom_id res chain seq x y z
N MET A 1 8.72 -5.88 -6.96
CA MET A 1 8.01 -4.82 -7.70
C MET A 1 6.69 -5.38 -8.19
N ALA A 2 5.59 -4.67 -7.95
CA ALA A 2 4.29 -4.95 -8.54
C ALA A 2 4.26 -4.45 -10.00
N TYR A 3 3.69 -5.23 -10.91
CA TYR A 3 3.64 -4.94 -12.34
C TYR A 3 2.25 -4.45 -12.77
N PHE A 4 2.17 -3.78 -13.92
CA PHE A 4 0.88 -3.51 -14.60
C PHE A 4 0.18 -4.86 -14.87
N GLY A 5 -0.85 -5.18 -14.06
CA GLY A 5 -1.56 -6.46 -14.06
C GLY A 5 -1.84 -7.03 -12.66
N ASP A 6 -1.21 -6.47 -11.61
CA ASP A 6 -1.46 -6.89 -10.23
C ASP A 6 -2.78 -6.33 -9.66
N ILE A 7 -3.35 -7.03 -8.66
CA ILE A 7 -4.62 -6.62 -8.03
C ILE A 7 -4.34 -5.75 -6.81
N GLY A 8 -4.84 -4.51 -6.88
CA GLY A 8 -4.77 -3.53 -5.80
C GLY A 8 -6.06 -3.43 -5.00
N VAL A 9 -5.93 -3.15 -3.70
CA VAL A 9 -7.02 -2.67 -2.85
C VAL A 9 -6.92 -1.15 -2.77
N TYR A 10 -7.96 -0.44 -3.21
CA TYR A 10 -7.97 1.01 -3.25
C TYR A 10 -8.68 1.60 -2.03
N ILE A 11 -8.00 2.50 -1.34
CA ILE A 11 -8.54 3.27 -0.21
C ILE A 11 -8.79 4.70 -0.67
N SER A 12 -10.05 5.11 -0.57
CA SER A 12 -10.51 6.43 -0.99
C SER A 12 -9.81 7.55 -0.21
N GLU A 13 -9.65 8.71 -0.86
CA GLU A 13 -9.08 9.93 -0.28
C GLU A 13 -9.61 10.23 1.13
N HIS A 14 -10.93 10.26 1.31
CA HIS A 14 -11.56 10.60 2.59
C HIS A 14 -11.11 9.69 3.73
N ILE A 15 -11.02 8.37 3.46
CA ILE A 15 -10.57 7.39 4.45
C ILE A 15 -9.06 7.54 4.71
N THR A 16 -8.27 7.75 3.66
CA THR A 16 -6.83 8.01 3.80
C THR A 16 -6.56 9.23 4.68
N GLU A 17 -7.27 10.33 4.48
CA GLU A 17 -7.15 11.55 5.27
C GLU A 17 -7.52 11.32 6.74
N LEU A 18 -8.57 10.54 7.02
CA LEU A 18 -8.93 10.15 8.40
C LEU A 18 -7.84 9.30 9.09
N ILE A 19 -7.18 8.42 8.34
CA ILE A 19 -6.06 7.60 8.86
C ILE A 19 -4.84 8.47 9.17
N LEU A 20 -4.52 9.39 8.26
CA LEU A 20 -3.39 10.32 8.33
C LEU A 20 -3.52 11.28 9.51
N THR A 21 -4.64 11.99 9.57
CA THR A 21 -4.97 12.96 10.62
C THR A 21 -5.17 12.30 12.00
N GLY A 22 -5.33 10.97 12.04
CA GLY A 22 -5.61 10.23 13.27
C GLY A 22 -7.03 10.47 13.80
N LEU A 23 -7.92 11.02 12.97
CA LEU A 23 -9.33 11.23 13.28
C LEU A 23 -10.14 9.93 13.22
N ILE A 24 -9.60 8.88 12.59
CA ILE A 24 -10.19 7.55 12.66
C ILE A 24 -10.07 7.00 14.09
N MET A 25 -11.19 6.57 14.66
CA MET A 25 -11.18 5.90 15.97
C MET A 25 -10.29 4.65 15.92
N PRO A 26 -9.48 4.36 16.96
CA PRO A 26 -8.56 3.21 16.98
C PRO A 26 -9.24 1.89 16.60
N PHE A 27 -10.43 1.64 17.16
CA PHE A 27 -11.22 0.44 16.86
C PHE A 27 -11.62 0.32 15.37
N ILE A 28 -11.95 1.44 14.72
CA ILE A 28 -12.30 1.44 13.29
C ILE A 28 -11.05 1.14 12.45
N TYR A 29 -9.89 1.63 12.86
CA TYR A 29 -8.63 1.30 12.21
C TYR A 29 -8.27 -0.19 12.33
N ASP A 30 -8.54 -0.80 13.48
CA ASP A 30 -8.33 -2.25 13.66
C ASP A 30 -9.27 -3.08 12.78
N ILE A 31 -10.55 -2.70 12.67
CA ILE A 31 -11.48 -3.32 11.73
C ILE A 31 -10.98 -3.21 10.29
N LEU A 32 -10.47 -2.03 9.91
CA LEU A 32 -9.92 -1.82 8.57
C LEU A 32 -8.71 -2.74 8.33
N LYS A 33 -7.79 -2.88 9.30
CA LYS A 33 -6.65 -3.80 9.21
C LYS A 33 -7.12 -5.24 9.00
N GLU A 34 -8.13 -5.70 9.74
CA GLU A 34 -8.68 -7.05 9.58
C GLU A 34 -9.33 -7.29 8.21
N ALA A 35 -10.10 -6.31 7.73
CA ALA A 35 -10.71 -6.37 6.41
C ALA A 35 -9.64 -6.43 5.30
N LEU A 36 -8.63 -5.55 5.39
CA LEU A 36 -7.50 -5.52 4.47
C LEU A 36 -6.71 -6.83 4.50
N LYS A 37 -6.43 -7.38 5.68
CA LYS A 37 -5.79 -8.68 5.86
C LYS A 37 -6.54 -9.74 5.08
N THR A 38 -7.84 -9.85 5.31
CA THR A 38 -8.70 -10.84 4.65
C THR A 38 -8.68 -10.70 3.12
N ILE A 39 -8.79 -9.48 2.60
CA ILE A 39 -8.80 -9.22 1.15
C ILE A 39 -7.43 -9.57 0.53
N VAL A 40 -6.35 -9.09 1.13
CA VAL A 40 -4.98 -9.27 0.64
C VAL A 40 -4.61 -10.75 0.58
N TYR A 41 -4.89 -11.53 1.63
CA TYR A 41 -4.57 -12.97 1.64
C TYR A 41 -5.45 -13.75 0.66
N ARG A 42 -6.73 -13.36 0.48
CA ARG A 42 -7.57 -13.94 -0.57
C ARG A 42 -6.99 -13.67 -1.97
N ILE A 43 -6.46 -12.47 -2.22
CA ILE A 43 -5.78 -12.15 -3.48
C ILE A 43 -4.54 -13.03 -3.65
N LYS A 44 -3.67 -13.12 -2.64
CA LYS A 44 -2.45 -13.95 -2.68
C LYS A 44 -2.74 -15.42 -3.03
N GLU A 45 -3.78 -15.99 -2.44
CA GLU A 45 -4.07 -17.41 -2.56
C GLU A 45 -4.83 -17.77 -3.83
N LYS A 46 -5.80 -16.93 -4.23
CA LYS A 46 -6.80 -17.29 -5.24
C LYS A 46 -6.58 -16.62 -6.58
N VAL A 47 -5.82 -15.54 -6.64
CA VAL A 47 -5.63 -14.77 -7.87
C VAL A 47 -4.34 -15.22 -8.52
N LYS A 48 -4.50 -15.86 -9.67
CA LYS A 48 -3.43 -16.16 -10.61
C LYS A 48 -3.68 -15.32 -11.86
N THR A 49 -2.71 -14.51 -12.24
CA THR A 49 -2.77 -13.67 -13.43
C THR A 49 -2.06 -14.35 -14.57
N MET A 50 -2.69 -14.33 -15.75
CA MET A 50 -2.10 -14.86 -16.96
C MET A 50 -1.44 -13.70 -17.70
N GLN A 51 -0.12 -13.75 -17.86
CA GLN A 51 0.64 -12.71 -18.56
C GLN A 51 1.59 -13.39 -19.55
N SER A 52 1.51 -13.01 -20.82
CA SER A 52 2.33 -13.57 -21.92
C SER A 52 2.33 -15.11 -21.97
N GLY A 53 1.16 -15.72 -21.77
CA GLY A 53 1.01 -17.19 -21.80
C GLY A 53 1.46 -17.93 -20.54
N ARG A 54 1.98 -17.22 -19.52
CA ARG A 54 2.44 -17.81 -18.25
C ARG A 54 1.54 -17.40 -17.09
N ILE A 55 1.30 -18.35 -16.19
CA ILE A 55 0.53 -18.12 -14.96
C ILE A 55 1.48 -17.58 -13.89
N HIS A 56 1.25 -16.35 -13.46
CA HIS A 56 1.97 -15.69 -12.39
C HIS A 56 1.09 -15.57 -11.15
N LYS A 57 1.72 -15.57 -9.98
CA LYS A 57 1.04 -15.19 -8.73
C LYS A 57 0.94 -13.67 -8.70
N SER A 58 -0.26 -13.15 -8.52
CA SER A 58 -0.45 -11.70 -8.36
C SER A 58 0.20 -11.21 -7.07
N VAL A 59 0.87 -10.06 -7.14
CA VAL A 59 1.42 -9.36 -5.98
C VAL A 59 0.40 -8.34 -5.50
N PRO A 60 -0.27 -8.56 -4.35
CA PRO A 60 -1.24 -7.58 -3.88
C PRO A 60 -0.55 -6.28 -3.45
N TYR A 61 -1.24 -5.17 -3.68
CA TYR A 61 -0.85 -3.87 -3.16
C TYR A 61 -2.07 -3.15 -2.58
N ILE A 62 -1.79 -2.17 -1.72
CA ILE A 62 -2.81 -1.25 -1.19
C ILE A 62 -2.45 0.14 -1.69
N GLU A 63 -3.42 0.84 -2.25
CA GLU A 63 -3.24 2.22 -2.73
C GLU A 63 -4.05 3.17 -1.88
N PHE A 64 -3.36 4.11 -1.24
CA PHE A 64 -3.96 5.18 -0.46
C PHE A 64 -3.95 6.44 -1.32
N LYS A 65 -5.14 6.90 -1.73
CA LYS A 65 -5.26 8.19 -2.42
C LYS A 65 -5.22 9.32 -1.40
N THR A 66 -4.50 10.37 -1.69
CA THR A 66 -4.51 11.64 -0.96
C THR A 66 -4.96 12.74 -1.92
N ARG A 67 -5.25 13.93 -1.40
CA ARG A 67 -5.63 15.07 -2.25
C ARG A 67 -4.56 15.45 -3.28
N ASN A 68 -3.29 15.24 -2.95
CA ASN A 68 -2.13 15.72 -3.71
C ASN A 68 -1.26 14.57 -4.23
N GLY A 69 -1.76 13.33 -4.29
CA GLY A 69 -0.94 12.19 -4.67
C GLY A 69 -1.48 10.84 -4.29
N GLU A 70 -0.71 9.81 -4.61
CA GLU A 70 -1.01 8.41 -4.33
C GLU A 70 0.15 7.75 -3.59
N ILE A 71 -0.18 6.95 -2.58
CA ILE A 71 0.78 6.15 -1.83
C ILE A 71 0.47 4.67 -2.08
N ARG A 72 1.37 3.98 -2.77
CA ARG A 72 1.26 2.57 -3.08
C ARG A 72 2.09 1.75 -2.09
N VAL A 73 1.43 0.87 -1.37
CA VAL A 73 2.03 -0.06 -0.41
C VAL A 73 2.08 -1.43 -1.05
N ILE A 74 3.28 -1.93 -1.34
CA ILE A 74 3.45 -3.27 -1.92
C ILE A 74 3.44 -4.28 -0.77
N ILE A 75 2.51 -5.24 -0.83
CA ILE A 75 2.48 -6.31 0.18
C ILE A 75 3.52 -7.36 -0.19
N PRO A 76 4.49 -7.64 0.69
CA PRO A 76 5.50 -8.65 0.42
C PRO A 76 4.85 -10.03 0.24
N PRO A 77 5.22 -10.81 -0.78
CA PRO A 77 4.60 -12.11 -1.04
C PRO A 77 4.83 -13.09 0.11
N ASP A 78 5.96 -12.97 0.79
CA ASP A 78 6.42 -13.77 1.93
C ASP A 78 5.90 -13.27 3.29
N LEU A 79 5.18 -12.14 3.36
CA LEU A 79 4.64 -11.62 4.61
C LEU A 79 3.70 -12.66 5.24
N PRO A 80 3.96 -13.14 6.48
CA PRO A 80 3.06 -14.03 7.21
C PRO A 80 1.80 -13.30 7.71
N GLN A 81 0.69 -14.03 7.82
CA GLN A 81 -0.61 -13.44 8.17
C GLN A 81 -0.63 -12.81 9.55
N GLU A 82 0.04 -13.44 10.51
CA GLU A 82 0.24 -12.98 11.88
C GLU A 82 1.05 -11.67 12.00
N ASN A 83 1.85 -11.35 10.97
CA ASN A 83 2.67 -10.14 10.95
C ASN A 83 2.01 -8.98 10.17
N PHE A 84 0.83 -9.21 9.59
CA PHE A 84 0.15 -8.22 8.75
C PHE A 84 -0.20 -6.94 9.51
N GLU A 85 -0.71 -7.06 10.74
CA GLU A 85 -1.10 -5.90 11.53
C GLU A 85 0.11 -5.01 11.90
N LYS A 86 1.21 -5.63 12.35
CA LYS A 86 2.47 -4.92 12.64
C LYS A 86 3.02 -4.24 11.39
N PHE A 87 2.94 -4.91 10.24
CA PHE A 87 3.33 -4.32 8.96
C PHE A 87 2.47 -3.09 8.63
N MET A 88 1.15 -3.17 8.83
CA MET A 88 0.25 -2.04 8.59
C MET A 88 0.48 -0.87 9.57
N ASP A 89 0.90 -1.15 10.80
CA ASP A 89 1.28 -0.09 11.75
C ASP A 89 2.57 0.62 11.30
N GLU A 90 3.57 -0.12 10.80
CA GLU A 90 4.78 0.45 10.18
C GLU A 90 4.45 1.26 8.92
N VAL A 91 3.56 0.77 8.07
CA VAL A 91 3.03 1.48 6.91
C VAL A 91 2.39 2.79 7.34
N ARG A 92 1.52 2.78 8.36
CA ARG A 92 0.90 4.00 8.88
C ARG A 92 1.93 5.01 9.38
N ASN A 93 2.94 4.55 10.11
CA ASN A 93 4.02 5.41 10.60
C ASN A 93 4.82 6.02 9.45
N ALA A 94 5.09 5.24 8.39
CA ALA A 94 5.75 5.72 7.19
C ALA A 94 4.88 6.72 6.41
N ILE A 95 3.58 6.47 6.28
CA ILE A 95 2.66 7.42 5.63
C ILE A 95 2.63 8.75 6.41
N LYS A 96 2.63 8.71 7.74
CA LYS A 96 2.71 9.92 8.59
C LYS A 96 4.03 10.68 8.48
N SER A 97 5.13 10.03 8.07
CA SER A 97 6.42 10.70 7.91
C SER A 97 6.61 11.35 6.54
N ILE A 98 5.69 11.08 5.60
CA ILE A 98 5.67 11.74 4.29
C ILE A 98 5.36 13.22 4.50
N LYS A 99 6.30 14.07 4.06
CA LYS A 99 6.10 15.50 3.96
C LYS A 99 5.67 15.81 2.55
N LEU A 100 4.38 16.08 2.37
CA LEU A 100 3.84 16.52 1.08
C LEU A 100 4.48 17.85 0.69
N ASN A 101 4.99 17.95 -0.53
CA ASN A 101 5.49 19.21 -1.05
C ASN A 101 4.30 20.01 -1.63
N PRO A 102 3.93 21.17 -1.05
CA PRO A 102 2.81 21.98 -1.55
C PRO A 102 3.05 22.55 -2.96
N GLU A 103 4.30 22.58 -3.43
CA GLU A 103 4.65 23.07 -4.78
C GLU A 103 4.46 22.02 -5.87
N ILE A 104 4.42 20.72 -5.50
CA ILE A 104 4.21 19.63 -6.45
C ILE A 104 2.71 19.33 -6.53
N LYS A 105 2.15 19.43 -7.74
CA LYS A 105 0.70 19.20 -7.96
C LYS A 105 0.25 17.78 -7.66
N TYR A 106 1.14 16.79 -7.86
CA TYR A 106 0.82 15.38 -7.67
C TYR A 106 2.09 14.56 -7.39
N GLU A 107 2.15 13.91 -6.24
CA GLU A 107 3.29 13.06 -5.85
C GLU A 107 2.89 11.58 -5.78
N ASN A 108 3.79 10.69 -6.23
CA ASN A 108 3.62 9.25 -6.10
C ASN A 108 4.65 8.70 -5.13
N TYR A 109 4.19 7.99 -4.11
CA TYR A 109 5.04 7.32 -3.13
C TYR A 109 4.87 5.81 -3.21
N ILE A 110 5.97 5.08 -3.10
CA ILE A 110 5.97 3.63 -2.93
C ILE A 110 6.50 3.30 -1.55
N ILE A 111 5.75 2.48 -0.81
CA ILE A 111 6.17 1.89 0.45
C ILE A 111 6.44 0.40 0.21
N GLU A 112 7.69 0.01 0.44
CA GLU A 112 8.17 -1.37 0.32
C GLU A 112 8.78 -1.82 1.64
N ARG A 113 8.57 -3.09 2.01
CA ARG A 113 9.26 -3.72 3.14
C ARG A 113 10.76 -3.83 2.83
N HIS A 114 11.61 -3.49 3.79
CA HIS A 114 13.03 -3.74 3.72
C HIS A 114 13.31 -5.24 3.83
N GLU A 115 14.20 -5.75 2.97
CA GLU A 115 14.55 -7.17 2.94
C GLU A 115 14.89 -7.68 4.35
N ASN A 116 14.29 -8.83 4.71
CA ASN A 116 14.47 -9.54 5.97
C ASN A 116 14.03 -8.81 7.27
N THR A 117 13.34 -7.66 7.20
CA THR A 117 12.83 -6.96 8.40
C THR A 117 11.39 -6.47 8.22
N LEU A 118 10.64 -6.17 9.28
CA LEU A 118 9.30 -5.56 9.16
C LEU A 118 9.32 -4.06 8.84
N LYS A 119 10.51 -3.43 8.84
CA LYS A 119 10.65 -2.01 8.54
C LYS A 119 10.25 -1.73 7.10
N VAL A 120 9.61 -0.59 6.88
CA VAL A 120 9.24 -0.14 5.54
C VAL A 120 10.10 1.04 5.10
N LYS A 121 10.31 1.18 3.79
CA LYS A 121 11.01 2.30 3.15
C LYS A 121 10.06 3.02 2.22
N VAL A 122 9.96 4.34 2.37
CA VAL A 122 9.26 5.21 1.43
C VAL A 122 10.22 5.57 0.29
N LYS A 123 9.76 5.42 -0.95
CA LYS A 123 10.43 5.87 -2.17
C LYS A 123 9.53 6.88 -2.86
N THR A 124 10.02 8.08 -3.16
CA THR A 124 9.32 9.03 -4.01
C THR A 124 9.58 8.66 -5.47
N ILE A 125 8.51 8.49 -6.25
CA ILE A 125 8.58 8.45 -7.71
C ILE A 125 8.21 9.85 -8.17
N PHE A 126 9.21 10.64 -8.53
CA PHE A 126 8.97 11.80 -9.37
C PHE A 126 8.49 11.28 -10.71
N GLN A 127 7.42 11.87 -11.27
CA GLN A 127 7.10 11.67 -12.68
C GLN A 127 8.21 12.30 -13.52
N ASP A 128 9.34 11.61 -13.68
CA ASP A 128 10.18 11.78 -14.86
C ASP A 128 9.57 10.90 -15.95
N GLY A 129 8.85 11.53 -16.89
CA GLY A 129 8.22 10.80 -17.99
C GLY A 129 7.27 11.58 -18.90
N GLN A 130 7.35 12.91 -18.93
CA GLN A 130 6.88 13.69 -20.08
C GLN A 130 7.98 14.68 -20.50
N GLU A 131 8.97 14.16 -21.23
CA GLU A 131 9.58 14.86 -22.36
C GLU A 131 9.68 13.88 -23.54
#